data_AF-A0AA38GU45-F1
#
_entry.id   AF-A0AA38GU45-F1
#
_cell.length_a   1.000
_cell.length_b   1.000
_cell.length_c   1.000
_cell.angle_alpha   90.00
_cell.angle_beta   90.00
_cell.angle_gamma   90.00
#
_symmetry.space_group_name_H-M   'P 1'
#
loop_
_entity.id
_entity.type
_entity.pdbx_description
1 polymer ?
#
loop_
_entity_poly.entity_id
_entity_poly.type
_entity_poly.pdbx_seq_one_letter_code
_entity_poly.pdbx_strand_id
1 'polypeptide(L)' 'YENQFLDLLQYVDYMHDEKVQIHRFIRVLNLDLGGVMFIHCPQTLAEAVEKAYITEETWGKMQQARDRIWSCIQQ' A
#
# COMPACT_ATOMS: atom_id res chain seq x y z
N TYR A 1 -10.00 3.69 -3.97
CA TYR A 1 -8.75 3.00 -4.36
C TYR A 1 -9.00 1.79 -5.23
N GLU A 2 -9.65 0.73 -4.75
CA GLU A 2 -9.84 -0.51 -5.55
C GLU A 2 -10.56 -0.28 -6.89
N ASN A 3 -11.77 0.29 -6.88
CA ASN A 3 -12.51 0.56 -8.12
C ASN A 3 -11.76 1.51 -9.08
N GLN A 4 -11.08 2.52 -8.54
CA GLN A 4 -10.26 3.45 -9.35
C GLN A 4 -9.03 2.75 -9.96
N PHE A 5 -8.45 1.78 -9.25
CA PHE A 5 -7.35 0.98 -9.78
C PHE A 5 -7.86 0.06 -10.89
N LEU A 6 -8.96 -0.67 -10.66
CA LEU A 6 -9.59 -1.53 -11.67
C LEU A 6 -10.00 -0.75 -12.93
N ASP A 7 -10.54 0.47 -12.78
CA ASP A 7 -10.86 1.36 -13.90
C ASP A 7 -9.60 1.75 -14.72
N LEU A 8 -8.43 1.83 -14.10
CA LEU A 8 -7.18 2.08 -14.82
C LEU A 8 -6.66 0.82 -15.54
N LEU A 9 -6.98 -0.37 -15.01
CA LEU A 9 -6.58 -1.64 -15.63
C LEU A 9 -7.50 -2.09 -16.77
N GLN A 10 -8.69 -1.49 -16.92
CA GLN A 10 -9.66 -1.86 -17.96
C GLN A 10 -9.11 -1.76 -19.39
N TYR A 11 -8.05 -0.96 -19.60
CA TYR A 11 -7.39 -0.78 -20.89
C TYR A 11 -6.24 -1.77 -21.16
N VAL A 12 -6.05 -2.75 -20.27
CA VAL A 12 -4.97 -3.74 -20.37
C VAL A 12 -5.57 -5.14 -20.47
N ASP A 13 -5.70 -5.66 -21.69
CA ASP A 13 -6.39 -6.91 -22.06
C ASP A 13 -5.96 -8.17 -21.27
N TYR A 14 -4.78 -8.17 -20.66
CA TYR A 14 -4.25 -9.32 -19.90
C TYR A 14 -4.34 -9.14 -18.37
N MET A 15 -4.95 -8.06 -17.88
CA MET A 15 -5.12 -7.79 -16.44
C MET A 15 -6.48 -8.23 -15.89
N HIS A 16 -6.97 -9.37 -16.33
CA HIS A 16 -8.14 -10.03 -15.74
C HIS A 16 -7.80 -11.04 -14.65
N ASP A 17 -6.53 -11.47 -14.55
CA ASP A 17 -6.07 -12.35 -13.48
C ASP A 17 -5.82 -11.53 -12.20
N GLU A 18 -6.54 -11.87 -11.14
CA GLU A 18 -6.47 -11.21 -9.83
C GLU A 18 -5.05 -11.26 -9.24
N LYS A 19 -4.27 -12.31 -9.46
CA LYS A 19 -2.87 -12.38 -9.00
C LYS A 19 -1.99 -11.36 -9.71
N VAL A 20 -2.24 -11.14 -10.99
CA VAL A 20 -1.53 -10.12 -11.78
C VAL A 20 -1.91 -8.73 -11.29
N GLN A 21 -3.18 -8.51 -10.95
CA GLN A 21 -3.67 -7.24 -10.39
C GLN A 21 -3.03 -6.94 -9.03
N ILE A 22 -2.99 -7.91 -8.11
CA ILE A 22 -2.34 -7.79 -6.80
C ILE A 22 -0.85 -7.47 -6.97
N HIS A 23 -0.14 -8.22 -7.82
CA HIS A 23 1.29 -8.01 -8.02
C HIS A 23 1.58 -6.63 -8.64
N ARG A 24 0.75 -6.18 -9.58
CA ARG A 24 0.83 -4.83 -10.17
C ARG A 24 0.57 -3.75 -9.11
N PHE A 25 -0.46 -3.94 -8.29
CA PHE A 25 -0.80 -3.03 -7.20
C PHE A 25 0.36 -2.88 -6.21
N ILE A 26 0.91 -3.99 -5.71
CA ILE A 26 2.05 -3.95 -4.78
C ILE A 26 3.28 -3.26 -5.41
N ARG A 27 3.54 -3.48 -6.70
CA ARG A 27 4.68 -2.86 -7.40
C ARG A 27 4.58 -1.35 -7.57
N VAL A 28 3.39 -0.77 -7.58
CA VAL A 28 3.21 0.68 -7.72
C VAL A 28 3.16 1.40 -6.37
N LEU A 29 3.10 0.66 -5.25
CA LEU A 29 3.23 1.24 -3.92
C LEU A 29 4.66 1.75 -3.68
N ASN A 30 4.79 2.75 -2.82
CA ASN A 30 6.08 3.24 -2.35
C ASN A 30 6.93 2.07 -1.81
N LEU A 31 8.26 2.11 -2.00
CA LEU A 31 9.19 1.01 -1.66
C LEU A 31 8.98 0.44 -0.25
N ASP A 32 8.73 1.31 0.73
CA ASP A 32 8.49 0.93 2.13
C ASP A 32 7.17 0.17 2.33
N LEU A 33 6.11 0.59 1.62
CA LEU A 33 4.79 -0.06 1.63
C LEU A 33 4.79 -1.36 0.83
N GLY A 34 5.49 -1.38 -0.31
CA GLY A 34 5.67 -2.57 -1.12
C GLY A 34 6.39 -3.68 -0.34
N GLY A 35 7.40 -3.34 0.45
CA GLY A 35 8.11 -4.28 1.32
C GLY A 35 7.22 -4.88 2.41
N VAL A 36 6.42 -4.06 3.10
CA VAL A 36 5.45 -4.53 4.11
C VAL A 36 4.37 -5.40 3.47
N MET A 37 3.88 -5.02 2.29
CA MET A 37 2.85 -5.78 1.58
C MET A 37 3.34 -7.12 1.05
N PHE A 38 4.61 -7.23 0.68
CA PHE A 38 5.23 -8.50 0.30
C PHE A 38 5.26 -9.50 1.46
N ILE A 39 5.45 -9.03 2.70
CA ILE A 39 5.42 -9.86 3.91
C ILE A 39 3.99 -10.35 4.20
N HIS A 40 2.98 -9.50 3.97
CA HIS A 40 1.59 -9.83 4.26
C HIS A 40 0.89 -10.71 3.21
N CYS A 41 1.50 -10.91 2.03
CA CYS A 41 1.06 -11.81 0.96
C CYS A 41 -0.47 -11.83 0.74
N PRO A 42 -1.09 -10.68 0.38
CA PRO A 42 -2.53 -10.60 0.19
C PRO A 42 -3.02 -11.55 -0.92
N GLN A 43 -4.17 -12.18 -0.69
CA GLN A 43 -4.77 -13.16 -1.60
C GLN A 43 -5.80 -12.55 -2.55
N THR A 44 -6.33 -11.36 -2.21
CA THR A 44 -7.27 -10.60 -3.04
C THR A 44 -6.81 -9.16 -3.22
N LEU A 45 -7.31 -8.50 -4.27
CA LEU A 45 -7.02 -7.08 -4.49
C LEU A 45 -7.58 -6.20 -3.36
N ALA A 46 -8.79 -6.49 -2.89
CA ALA A 46 -9.41 -5.81 -1.75
C ALA A 46 -8.52 -5.86 -0.50
N GLU A 47 -7.97 -7.04 -0.17
CA GLU A 47 -7.07 -7.22 0.97
C GLU A 47 -5.77 -6.42 0.81
N ALA A 48 -5.21 -6.38 -0.41
CA ALA A 48 -4.03 -5.57 -0.69
C ALA A 48 -4.29 -4.07 -0.50
N VAL A 49 -5.45 -3.57 -0.97
CA VAL A 49 -5.86 -2.17 -0.84
C VAL A 49 -6.11 -1.81 0.62
N GLU A 50 -6.84 -2.64 1.36
CA GLU A 50 -7.14 -2.42 2.78
C GLU A 50 -5.85 -2.35 3.62
N LYS A 51 -4.94 -3.31 3.43
CA LYS A 51 -3.68 -3.34 4.17
C LYS A 51 -2.76 -2.20 3.79
N ALA A 52 -2.72 -1.79 2.51
CA ALA A 52 -1.95 -0.62 2.08
C ALA A 52 -2.46 0.65 2.79
N TYR A 53 -3.78 0.84 2.87
CA TYR A 53 -4.39 1.98 3.56
C TYR A 53 -4.06 2.01 5.06
N ILE A 54 -4.23 0.88 5.75
CA ILE A 54 -3.91 0.77 7.19
C ILE A 54 -2.43 1.06 7.43
N THR A 55 -1.56 0.56 6.54
CA THR A 55 -0.11 0.76 6.66
C THR A 55 0.24 2.23 6.45
N GLU A 56 -0.32 2.90 5.44
CA GLU A 56 -0.13 4.35 5.21
C GLU A 56 -0.59 5.19 6.41
N GLU A 57 -1.77 4.88 6.94
CA GLU A 57 -2.31 5.59 8.11
C GLU A 57 -1.44 5.39 9.36
N THR A 58 -0.95 4.16 9.56
CA THR A 58 -0.07 3.82 10.68
C THR A 58 1.30 4.48 10.52
N TRP A 59 1.85 4.49 9.31
CA TRP A 59 3.14 5.13 9.01
C TRP A 59 3.07 6.65 9.20
N GLY A 60 2.00 7.29 8.73
CA GLY A 60 1.76 8.72 8.95
C GLY A 60 1.73 9.07 10.45
N LYS A 61 1.08 8.23 11.27
CA LYS A 61 1.06 8.38 12.73
C LYS A 61 2.43 8.13 13.38
N MET A 62 3.18 7.13 12.92
CA MET A 62 4.54 6.85 13.42
C MET A 62 5.53 7.97 13.09
N GLN A 63 5.46 8.54 11.89
CA GLN A 63 6.29 9.66 11.49
C GLN A 63 6.02 10.88 12.39
N GLN A 64 4.75 11.22 12.61
CA GLN A 64 4.37 12.29 13.54
C GLN A 64 4.84 12.03 14.97
N ALA A 65 4.76 10.77 15.44
CA ALA A 65 5.24 10.41 16.77
C ALA A 65 6.77 10.54 16.89
N ARG A 66 7.52 10.10 15.87
CA ARG A 66 8.98 10.27 15.80
C ARG A 66 9.38 11.74 15.82
N ASP A 67 8.73 12.57 15.02
CA ASP A 67 9.04 14.01 14.93
C ASP A 67 8.79 14.72 16.26
N ARG A 68 7.73 14.32 16.99
CA ARG A 68 7.46 14.80 18.36
C ARG A 68 8.52 14.35 19.36
N ILE A 69 8.97 13.09 19.29
CA ILE A 69 10.03 12.59 20.19
C ILE A 69 11.34 13.33 19.89
N TRP A 70 11.66 13.54 18.61
CA TRP A 70 12.88 14.23 18.20
C TRP A 70 12.90 15.70 18.62
N SER A 71 11.78 16.41 18.50
CA SER A 71 11.68 17.82 18.94
C SER A 71 11.80 17.97 20.46
N CYS A 72 11.34 16.99 21.24
CA CYS A 72 11.52 16.96 22.69
C CYS A 72 12.98 16.69 23.11
N ILE A 73 13.78 15.97 22.30
CA ILE A 73 15.18 15.65 22.61
C ILE A 73 16.12 16.84 22.34
N GLN A 74 15.72 17.79 21.49
CA GLN A 74 16.54 18.95 21.12
C GLN A 74 16.30 20.21 21.97
N GLN A 75 15.46 20.13 23.00
CA GLN A 75 15.23 21.19 24.00
C GLN A 75 16.02 20.91 25.28
#